data_AF-A0A1R2D482-F1
#
_entry.id   AF-A0A1R2D482-F1
#
_cell.length_a   1.000
_cell.length_b   1.000
_cell.length_c   1.000
_cell.angle_alpha   90.00
_cell.angle_beta   90.00
_cell.angle_gamma   90.00
#
_symmetry.space_group_name_H-M   'P 1'
#
loop_
_entity.id
_entity.type
_entity.pdbx_description
1 polymer ?
#
loop_
_entity_poly.entity_id
_entity_poly.type
_entity_poly.pdbx_seq_one_letter_code
_entity_poly.pdbx_strand_id
1 'polypeptide(L)'
;MDDPFLLKQQIEFLQLELDDAKCREVQMKSMYESMLKSFSSPSEYSTSSEDLKVLKENHSQELKILETKQYQIIQTYERKIEDLTHNNIDLEENLKRIQARNEENQNQLKFEILKAQEEKNRLESQLKEKENVEKTIEKLNTEIGKLKKIIDQQKFTCDEELMQLRENCNKNLEDLRRIYDSEKVGLQKIIDDQYAKIAKLSQGYLSEELEEILGSAGNKIDELQNSQSLAVEACKTLKSYLSNPESHSLETMAQYSAFVKLIKNLEKNEQKFKESIRQKDLQIQSFSKQEANFNGIISERDAEILKLKKNIGDLRIEAEGTSKPPVHTPKSKHGRSRTAFQPTENSPGLQPREIETQECDQKSRKSEKNYQGMIECEICKYYISTTKLVDHLVSCRMEYELRSPSNFSNISAYEQRYSIEKTENLEKQLGEFKIALGKLKNQRDRARIVGEQLLLHLKNVKLELAVSEENACELQLDLKKEIKVLIKKILMIRCRYPMPLDAISEIDRMVNKASRFFGGKMRFNDED
;
A
#
# COMPACT_ATOMS: atom_id res chain seq x y z
N MET A 1 -18.19 81.72 9.74
CA MET A 1 -17.09 82.68 9.56
C MET A 1 -17.77 84.01 9.37
N ASP A 2 -17.80 84.84 10.41
CA ASP A 2 -18.55 86.09 10.40
C ASP A 2 -17.87 87.10 9.46
N ASP A 3 -18.69 87.80 8.67
CA ASP A 3 -18.27 88.71 7.62
C ASP A 3 -17.37 89.83 8.21
N PRO A 4 -16.11 89.98 7.75
CA PRO A 4 -15.19 91.03 8.21
C PRO A 4 -15.77 92.44 8.11
N PHE A 5 -16.71 92.67 7.18
CA PHE A 5 -17.40 93.94 7.03
C PHE A 5 -18.38 94.20 8.19
N LEU A 6 -19.09 93.16 8.64
CA LEU A 6 -20.04 93.23 9.75
C LEU A 6 -19.32 93.47 11.09
N LEU A 7 -18.17 92.81 11.29
CA LEU A 7 -17.28 93.02 12.45
C LEU A 7 -16.75 94.45 12.51
N LYS A 8 -16.37 95.03 11.37
CA LYS A 8 -15.92 96.43 11.31
C LYS A 8 -17.05 97.41 11.67
N GLN A 9 -18.26 97.14 11.19
CA GLN A 9 -19.43 97.97 11.49
C GLN A 9 -19.84 97.87 12.98
N GLN A 10 -19.72 96.69 13.59
CA GLN A 10 -19.93 96.51 15.03
C GLN A 10 -18.88 97.25 15.87
N ILE A 11 -17.62 97.23 15.46
CA ILE A 11 -16.55 97.98 16.14
C ILE A 11 -16.82 99.49 16.05
N GLU A 12 -17.21 100.02 14.89
CA GLU A 12 -17.56 101.45 14.74
C GLU A 12 -18.75 101.84 15.63
N PHE A 13 -19.77 100.98 15.75
CA PHE A 13 -20.92 101.23 16.63
C PHE A 13 -20.54 101.26 18.11
N LEU A 14 -19.73 100.28 18.57
CA LEU A 14 -19.21 100.25 19.93
C LEU A 14 -18.31 101.45 20.25
N GLN A 15 -17.55 101.94 19.26
CA GLN A 15 -16.75 103.14 19.41
C GLN A 15 -17.64 104.38 19.63
N LEU A 16 -18.76 104.46 18.91
CA LEU A 16 -19.73 105.55 19.02
C LEU A 16 -20.45 105.53 20.38
N GLU A 17 -20.83 104.35 20.87
CA GLU A 17 -21.42 104.18 22.21
C GLU A 17 -20.44 104.56 23.31
N LEU A 18 -19.15 104.21 23.15
CA LEU A 18 -18.11 104.58 24.10
C LEU A 18 -17.89 106.10 24.17
N ASP A 19 -17.91 106.77 23.03
CA ASP A 19 -17.74 108.22 22.98
C ASP A 19 -18.98 108.97 23.52
N ASP A 20 -20.20 108.46 23.29
CA ASP A 20 -21.41 108.99 23.93
C ASP A 20 -21.40 108.78 25.45
N ALA A 21 -20.94 107.61 25.92
CA ALA A 21 -20.78 107.34 27.35
C ALA A 21 -19.77 108.30 28.01
N LYS A 22 -18.63 108.59 27.35
CA LYS A 22 -17.66 109.58 27.82
C LYS A 22 -18.26 110.99 27.86
N CYS A 23 -19.05 111.37 26.85
CA CYS A 23 -19.76 112.66 26.85
C CYS A 23 -20.73 112.79 28.03
N ARG A 24 -21.51 111.73 28.31
CA ARG A 24 -22.40 111.69 29.49
C ARG A 24 -21.62 111.75 30.81
N GLU A 25 -20.48 111.07 30.88
CA GLU A 25 -19.60 111.11 32.06
C GLU A 25 -19.06 112.53 32.30
N VAL A 26 -18.59 113.20 31.24
CA VAL A 26 -18.10 114.59 31.32
C VAL A 26 -19.22 115.55 31.72
N GLN A 27 -20.44 115.38 31.17
CA GLN A 27 -21.60 116.16 31.59
C GLN A 27 -21.95 115.92 33.06
N MET A 28 -21.98 114.66 33.52
CA MET A 28 -22.22 114.37 34.93
C MET A 28 -21.13 114.96 35.82
N LYS A 29 -19.84 114.83 35.45
CA LYS A 29 -18.73 115.45 36.19
C LYS A 29 -18.88 116.97 36.26
N SER A 30 -19.24 117.63 35.16
CA SER A 30 -19.49 119.08 35.12
C SER A 30 -20.69 119.49 35.97
N MET A 31 -21.75 118.68 35.99
CA MET A 31 -22.94 118.90 36.82
C MET A 31 -22.61 118.75 38.31
N TYR A 32 -21.83 117.71 38.67
CA TYR A 32 -21.33 117.50 40.03
C TYR A 32 -20.37 118.60 40.46
N GLU A 33 -19.45 119.05 39.60
CA GLU A 33 -18.57 120.20 39.89
C GLU A 33 -19.37 121.50 40.05
N SER A 34 -20.45 121.69 39.30
CA SER A 34 -21.33 122.87 39.43
C SER A 34 -22.15 122.82 40.73
N MET A 35 -22.66 121.65 41.11
CA MET A 35 -23.28 121.46 42.43
C MET A 35 -22.28 121.71 43.55
N LEU A 36 -21.07 121.15 43.48
CA LEU A 36 -20.04 121.37 44.48
C LEU A 36 -19.62 122.85 44.58
N LYS A 37 -19.53 123.57 43.45
CA LYS A 37 -19.30 125.02 43.44
C LYS A 37 -20.45 125.83 44.05
N SER A 38 -21.70 125.37 43.93
CA SER A 38 -22.86 126.04 44.54
C SER A 38 -22.88 125.98 46.07
N PHE A 39 -22.19 124.99 46.67
CA PHE A 39 -22.00 124.90 48.13
C PHE A 39 -20.82 125.74 48.66
N SER A 40 -20.01 126.36 47.79
CA SER A 40 -18.82 127.13 48.18
C SER A 40 -19.08 128.62 48.45
N SER A 41 -20.34 129.04 48.54
CA SER A 41 -20.72 130.40 48.96
C SER A 41 -20.80 130.45 50.50
N PRO A 42 -20.05 131.30 51.20
CA PRO A 42 -20.14 131.40 52.65
C PRO A 42 -21.43 132.16 53.00
N SER A 43 -22.46 131.45 53.46
CA SER A 43 -23.63 132.06 54.08
C SER A 43 -23.97 131.36 55.39
N GLU A 44 -24.39 132.17 56.34
CA GLU A 44 -24.31 132.00 57.77
C GLU A 44 -25.29 130.97 58.37
N TYR A 45 -24.84 130.41 59.49
CA TYR A 45 -25.57 129.87 60.64
C TYR A 45 -27.09 129.62 60.54
N SER A 46 -27.51 128.38 60.83
CA SER A 46 -28.50 128.13 61.91
C SER A 46 -28.68 126.64 62.24
N THR A 47 -28.65 126.36 63.55
CA THR A 47 -29.34 125.28 64.28
C THR A 47 -29.52 123.91 63.60
N SER A 48 -28.54 123.00 63.74
CA SER A 48 -28.73 121.55 63.47
C SER A 48 -27.67 120.63 64.13
N SER A 49 -27.15 120.96 65.32
CA SER A 49 -26.02 120.22 65.91
C SER A 49 -26.38 118.82 66.44
N GLU A 50 -27.59 118.61 66.98
CA GLU A 50 -28.02 117.32 67.54
C GLU A 50 -28.52 116.36 66.45
N ASP A 51 -29.38 116.84 65.54
CA ASP A 51 -29.91 116.02 64.43
C ASP A 51 -28.80 115.54 63.49
N LEU A 52 -27.75 116.36 63.30
CA LEU A 52 -26.61 116.01 62.46
C LEU A 52 -25.68 115.00 63.15
N LYS A 53 -25.68 114.91 64.48
CA LYS A 53 -25.00 113.83 65.23
C LYS A 53 -25.76 112.51 65.10
N VAL A 54 -27.07 112.52 65.31
CA VAL A 54 -27.92 111.32 65.16
C VAL A 54 -27.87 110.80 63.72
N LEU A 55 -27.92 111.69 62.73
CA LEU A 55 -27.80 111.32 61.33
C LEU A 55 -26.42 110.71 61.00
N LYS A 56 -25.33 111.25 61.57
CA LYS A 56 -23.98 110.69 61.42
C LYS A 56 -23.85 109.31 62.07
N GLU A 57 -24.46 109.12 63.24
CA GLU A 57 -24.44 107.83 63.94
C GLU A 57 -25.28 106.78 63.21
N ASN A 58 -26.48 107.13 62.74
CA ASN A 58 -27.31 106.27 61.90
C ASN A 58 -26.59 105.91 60.59
N HIS A 59 -25.97 106.88 59.92
CA HIS A 59 -25.18 106.62 58.72
C HIS A 59 -23.98 105.71 59.00
N SER A 60 -23.31 105.87 60.15
CA SER A 60 -22.22 104.98 60.56
C SER A 60 -22.70 103.56 60.85
N GLN A 61 -23.87 103.39 61.47
CA GLN A 61 -24.46 102.08 61.71
C GLN A 61 -24.90 101.42 60.38
N GLU A 62 -25.49 102.19 59.47
CA GLU A 62 -25.89 101.72 58.14
C GLU A 62 -24.67 101.29 57.31
N LEU A 63 -23.57 102.04 57.36
CA LEU A 63 -22.30 101.67 56.75
C LEU A 63 -21.77 100.35 57.31
N LYS A 64 -21.77 100.16 58.64
CA LYS A 64 -21.33 98.89 59.25
C LYS A 64 -22.21 97.70 58.84
N ILE A 65 -23.53 97.91 58.73
CA ILE A 65 -24.46 96.88 58.26
C ILE A 65 -24.17 96.54 56.79
N LEU A 66 -23.96 97.55 55.95
CA LEU A 66 -23.61 97.38 54.54
C LEU A 66 -22.27 96.68 54.36
N GLU A 67 -21.24 97.07 55.11
CA GLU A 67 -19.92 96.41 55.13
C GLU A 67 -20.04 94.94 55.53
N THR A 68 -20.83 94.63 56.57
CA THR A 68 -21.04 93.25 57.02
C THR A 68 -21.76 92.43 55.95
N LYS A 69 -22.81 92.99 55.32
CA LYS A 69 -23.51 92.33 54.21
C LYS A 69 -22.60 92.12 53.00
N GLN A 70 -21.79 93.12 52.65
CA GLN A 70 -20.83 93.03 51.56
C GLN A 70 -19.80 91.93 51.85
N TYR A 71 -19.29 91.86 53.07
CA TYR A 71 -18.36 90.82 53.50
C TYR A 71 -18.97 89.41 53.41
N GLN A 72 -20.22 89.22 53.86
CA GLN A 72 -20.93 87.94 53.75
C GLN A 72 -21.16 87.53 52.29
N ILE A 73 -21.48 88.50 51.42
CA ILE A 73 -21.63 88.27 49.98
C ILE A 73 -20.29 87.84 49.37
N ILE A 74 -19.20 88.54 49.69
CA ILE A 74 -17.84 88.19 49.24
C ILE A 74 -17.48 86.77 49.68
N GLN A 75 -17.63 86.43 50.97
CA GLN A 75 -17.37 85.08 51.48
C GLN A 75 -18.21 83.98 50.81
N THR A 76 -19.43 84.30 50.39
CA THR A 76 -20.29 83.35 49.68
C THR A 76 -19.80 83.13 48.26
N TYR A 77 -19.34 84.19 47.59
CA TYR A 77 -18.74 84.08 46.27
C TYR A 77 -17.37 83.41 46.30
N GLU A 78 -16.53 83.68 47.30
CA GLU A 78 -15.25 83.01 47.50
C GLU A 78 -15.43 81.50 47.66
N ARG A 79 -16.36 81.05 48.51
CA ARG A 79 -16.70 79.62 48.64
C ARG A 79 -17.20 79.01 47.34
N LYS A 80 -18.06 79.72 46.59
CA LYS A 80 -18.52 79.25 45.27
C LYS A 80 -17.38 79.13 44.26
N ILE A 81 -16.41 80.05 44.30
CA ILE A 81 -15.22 79.99 43.44
C ILE A 81 -14.39 78.75 43.81
N GLU A 82 -14.14 78.52 45.10
CA GLU A 82 -13.42 77.33 45.57
C GLU A 82 -14.10 76.02 45.15
N ASP A 83 -15.43 75.92 45.32
CA ASP A 83 -16.21 74.76 44.88
C ASP A 83 -16.13 74.55 43.36
N LEU A 84 -16.20 75.63 42.57
CA LEU A 84 -16.04 75.54 41.11
C LEU A 84 -14.62 75.16 40.70
N THR A 85 -13.60 75.66 41.39
CA THR A 85 -12.20 75.29 41.15
C THR A 85 -11.99 73.80 41.44
N HIS A 86 -12.52 73.29 42.55
CA HIS A 86 -12.42 71.87 42.89
C HIS A 86 -13.12 70.99 41.85
N ASN A 87 -14.35 71.34 41.48
CA ASN A 87 -15.08 70.61 40.43
C ASN A 87 -14.35 70.63 39.07
N ASN A 88 -13.71 71.75 38.70
CA ASN A 88 -12.92 71.82 37.47
C ASN A 88 -11.70 70.89 37.51
N ILE A 89 -11.01 70.80 38.66
CA ILE A 89 -9.88 69.87 38.83
C ILE A 89 -10.35 68.41 38.66
N ASP A 90 -11.46 68.03 39.28
CA ASP A 90 -12.03 66.68 39.15
C ASP A 90 -12.44 66.36 37.71
N LEU A 91 -13.03 67.33 37.01
CA LEU A 91 -13.39 67.19 35.59
C LEU A 91 -12.15 67.04 34.70
N GLU A 92 -11.09 67.80 34.95
CA GLU A 92 -9.81 67.67 34.23
C GLU A 92 -9.16 66.31 34.46
N GLU A 93 -9.17 65.79 35.68
CA GLU A 93 -8.68 64.44 35.98
C GLU A 93 -9.50 63.37 35.26
N ASN A 94 -10.84 63.48 35.28
CA ASN A 94 -11.72 62.55 34.61
C ASN A 94 -11.51 62.57 33.09
N LEU A 95 -11.30 63.75 32.49
CA LEU A 95 -10.96 63.88 31.07
C LEU A 95 -9.64 63.18 30.74
N LYS A 96 -8.60 63.37 31.56
CA LYS A 96 -7.31 62.67 31.39
C LYS A 96 -7.46 61.15 31.47
N ARG A 97 -8.25 60.64 32.43
CA ARG A 97 -8.52 59.20 32.56
C ARG A 97 -9.27 58.64 31.34
N ILE A 98 -10.26 59.36 30.83
CA ILE A 98 -11.00 58.97 29.62
C ILE A 98 -10.08 58.96 28.39
N GLN A 99 -9.21 59.96 28.24
CA GLN A 99 -8.23 60.02 27.15
C GLN A 99 -7.28 58.82 27.20
N ALA A 100 -6.66 58.53 28.35
CA ALA A 100 -5.78 57.38 28.51
C ALA A 100 -6.48 56.05 28.18
N ARG A 101 -7.72 55.88 28.61
CA ARG A 101 -8.52 54.68 28.29
C ARG A 101 -8.84 54.57 26.81
N ASN A 102 -9.13 55.69 26.14
CA ASN A 102 -9.37 55.70 24.70
C ASN A 102 -8.10 55.37 23.92
N GLU A 103 -6.94 55.85 24.33
CA GLU A 103 -5.64 55.49 23.73
C GLU A 103 -5.34 54.01 23.89
N GLU A 104 -5.58 53.45 25.09
CA GLU A 104 -5.44 52.02 25.35
C GLU A 104 -6.37 51.20 24.44
N ASN A 105 -7.65 51.55 24.37
CA ASN A 105 -8.62 50.89 23.49
C ASN A 105 -8.23 50.99 22.01
N GLN A 106 -7.71 52.14 21.56
CA GLN A 106 -7.20 52.30 20.18
C GLN A 106 -6.00 51.39 19.91
N ASN A 107 -5.10 51.24 20.88
CA ASN A 107 -3.94 50.36 20.74
C ASN A 107 -4.34 48.88 20.74
N GLN A 108 -5.30 48.49 21.58
CA GLN A 108 -5.88 47.14 21.58
C GLN A 108 -6.54 46.84 20.22
N LEU A 109 -7.36 47.76 19.70
CA LEU A 109 -8.00 47.59 18.40
C LEU A 109 -6.98 47.47 17.26
N LYS A 110 -5.91 48.27 17.26
CA LYS A 110 -4.81 48.15 16.27
C LYS A 110 -4.15 46.78 16.32
N PHE A 111 -3.92 46.24 17.52
CA PHE A 111 -3.35 44.91 17.69
C PHE A 111 -4.29 43.81 17.16
N GLU A 112 -5.59 43.90 17.43
CA GLU A 112 -6.57 42.96 16.89
C GLU A 112 -6.67 43.02 15.37
N ILE A 113 -6.62 44.21 14.78
CA ILE A 113 -6.58 44.39 13.32
C ILE A 113 -5.34 43.72 12.71
N LEU A 114 -4.16 43.89 13.32
CA LEU A 114 -2.93 43.24 12.85
C LEU A 114 -3.05 41.71 12.92
N LYS A 115 -3.57 41.18 14.03
CA LYS A 115 -3.78 39.73 14.20
C LYS A 115 -4.76 39.18 13.16
N ALA A 116 -5.87 39.88 12.91
CA ALA A 116 -6.83 39.50 11.88
C ALA A 116 -6.21 39.56 10.46
N GLN A 117 -5.35 40.53 10.19
CA GLN A 117 -4.66 40.66 8.91
C GLN A 117 -3.64 39.54 8.69
N GLU A 118 -2.89 39.14 9.72
CA GLU A 118 -1.99 37.98 9.65
C GLU A 118 -2.76 36.67 9.40
N GLU A 119 -3.89 36.48 10.07
CA GLU A 119 -4.74 35.31 9.86
C GLU A 119 -5.33 35.29 8.44
N LYS A 120 -5.79 36.43 7.94
CA LYS A 120 -6.24 36.58 6.54
C LYS A 120 -5.13 36.17 5.57
N ASN A 121 -3.92 36.69 5.74
CA ASN A 121 -2.79 36.35 4.87
C ASN A 121 -2.46 34.85 4.92
N ARG A 122 -2.51 34.23 6.11
CA ARG A 122 -2.31 32.79 6.28
C ARG A 122 -3.36 31.97 5.53
N LEU A 123 -4.63 32.35 5.63
CA LEU A 123 -5.74 31.69 4.94
C LEU A 123 -5.65 31.86 3.42
N GLU A 124 -5.25 33.04 2.93
CA GLU A 124 -5.04 33.29 1.49
C GLU A 124 -3.91 32.41 0.93
N SER A 125 -2.82 32.21 1.67
CA SER A 125 -1.75 31.29 1.28
C SER A 125 -2.24 29.84 1.20
N GLN A 126 -3.01 29.38 2.19
CA GLN A 126 -3.61 28.04 2.19
C GLN A 126 -4.59 27.85 1.03
N LEU A 127 -5.38 28.87 0.70
CA LEU A 127 -6.30 28.84 -0.43
C LEU A 127 -5.56 28.69 -1.77
N LYS A 128 -4.47 29.45 -1.98
CA LYS A 128 -3.62 29.31 -3.18
C LYS A 128 -2.98 27.93 -3.29
N GLU A 129 -2.53 27.35 -2.18
CA GLU A 129 -2.00 25.98 -2.16
C GLU A 129 -3.07 24.97 -2.57
N LYS A 130 -4.28 25.10 -2.02
CA LYS A 130 -5.42 24.24 -2.38
C LYS A 130 -5.78 24.34 -3.87
N GLU A 131 -5.84 25.55 -4.43
CA GLU A 131 -6.06 25.76 -5.86
C GLU A 131 -4.98 25.10 -6.74
N ASN A 132 -3.71 25.14 -6.31
CA ASN A 132 -2.62 24.47 -7.02
C ASN A 132 -2.74 22.94 -6.96
N VAL A 133 -3.18 22.40 -5.81
CA VAL A 133 -3.47 20.97 -5.67
C VAL A 133 -4.65 20.57 -6.56
N GLU A 134 -5.73 21.36 -6.60
CA GLU A 134 -6.88 21.11 -7.48
C GLU A 134 -6.49 21.08 -8.97
N LYS A 135 -5.68 22.04 -9.42
CA LYS A 135 -5.13 22.03 -10.79
C LYS A 135 -4.29 20.78 -11.09
N THR A 136 -3.52 20.31 -10.11
CA THR A 136 -2.74 19.07 -10.26
C THR A 136 -3.65 17.84 -10.35
N ILE A 137 -4.70 17.78 -9.53
CA ILE A 137 -5.70 16.72 -9.56
C ILE A 137 -6.40 16.68 -10.92
N GLU A 138 -6.78 17.85 -11.46
CA GLU A 138 -7.42 17.94 -12.77
C GLU A 138 -6.51 17.39 -13.89
N LYS A 139 -5.23 17.77 -13.90
CA LYS A 139 -4.24 17.22 -14.83
C LYS A 139 -4.13 15.69 -14.73
N LEU A 140 -3.98 15.16 -13.53
CA LEU A 140 -3.91 13.71 -13.31
C LEU A 140 -5.18 12.99 -13.77
N ASN A 141 -6.36 13.57 -13.52
CA ASN A 141 -7.62 13.01 -14.00
C ASN A 141 -7.70 12.98 -15.53
N THR A 142 -7.22 14.02 -16.22
CA THR A 142 -7.16 14.00 -17.69
C THR A 142 -6.22 12.92 -18.21
N GLU A 143 -5.08 12.68 -17.55
CA GLU A 143 -4.13 11.63 -17.91
C GLU A 143 -4.69 10.23 -17.66
N ILE A 144 -5.34 10.01 -16.51
CA ILE A 144 -6.08 8.77 -16.22
C ILE A 144 -7.14 8.51 -17.32
N GLY A 145 -7.87 9.55 -17.74
CA GLY A 145 -8.83 9.45 -18.83
C GLY A 145 -8.21 9.00 -20.16
N LYS A 146 -7.02 9.53 -20.51
CA LYS A 146 -6.27 9.10 -21.70
C LYS A 146 -5.80 7.66 -21.59
N LEU A 147 -5.23 7.27 -20.45
CA LEU A 147 -4.75 5.90 -20.21
C LEU A 147 -5.88 4.88 -20.26
N LYS A 148 -7.06 5.19 -19.71
CA LYS A 148 -8.25 4.34 -19.83
C LYS A 148 -8.64 4.09 -21.29
N LYS A 149 -8.70 5.16 -22.11
CA LYS A 149 -8.99 5.03 -23.54
C LYS A 149 -7.98 4.13 -24.27
N ILE A 150 -6.68 4.25 -23.93
CA ILE A 150 -5.64 3.40 -24.51
C ILE A 150 -5.85 1.93 -24.11
N ILE A 151 -6.15 1.65 -22.84
CA ILE A 151 -6.41 0.29 -22.36
C ILE A 151 -7.64 -0.30 -23.06
N ASP A 152 -8.73 0.46 -23.18
CA ASP A 152 -9.95 0.01 -23.85
C ASP A 152 -9.69 -0.30 -25.33
N GLN A 153 -8.88 0.54 -26.00
CA GLN A 153 -8.49 0.31 -27.39
C GLN A 153 -7.58 -0.92 -27.55
N GLN A 154 -6.60 -1.10 -26.67
CA GLN A 154 -5.75 -2.30 -26.67
C GLN A 154 -6.55 -3.57 -26.41
N LYS A 155 -7.52 -3.52 -25.50
CA LYS A 155 -8.41 -4.64 -25.20
C LYS A 155 -9.23 -5.00 -26.44
N PHE A 156 -9.81 -3.99 -27.12
CA PHE A 156 -10.55 -4.21 -28.36
C PHE A 156 -9.68 -4.85 -29.45
N THR A 157 -8.47 -4.34 -29.67
CA THR A 157 -7.53 -4.92 -30.65
C THR A 157 -7.15 -6.36 -30.29
N CYS A 158 -6.88 -6.64 -29.02
CA CYS A 158 -6.54 -7.99 -28.57
C CYS A 158 -7.73 -8.97 -28.74
N ASP A 159 -8.94 -8.54 -28.45
CA ASP A 159 -10.15 -9.33 -28.66
C ASP A 159 -10.38 -9.62 -30.16
N GLU A 160 -10.10 -8.65 -31.05
CA GLU A 160 -10.16 -8.82 -32.50
C GLU A 160 -9.10 -9.82 -33.02
N GLU A 161 -7.84 -9.70 -32.56
CA GLU A 161 -6.77 -10.64 -32.89
C GLU A 161 -7.09 -12.07 -32.43
N LEU A 162 -7.65 -12.22 -31.21
CA LEU A 162 -8.10 -13.51 -30.69
C LEU A 162 -9.25 -14.10 -31.51
N MET A 163 -10.16 -13.27 -32.00
CA MET A 163 -11.26 -13.71 -32.86
C MET A 163 -10.73 -14.24 -34.20
N GLN A 164 -9.81 -13.51 -34.83
CA GLN A 164 -9.16 -13.92 -36.08
C GLN A 164 -8.35 -15.22 -35.91
N LEU A 165 -7.61 -15.36 -34.79
CA LEU A 165 -6.89 -16.60 -34.48
C LEU A 165 -7.83 -17.79 -34.31
N ARG A 166 -8.97 -17.62 -33.62
CA ARG A 166 -9.98 -18.68 -33.47
C ARG A 166 -10.56 -19.08 -34.83
N GLU A 167 -10.89 -18.11 -35.68
CA GLU A 167 -11.41 -18.38 -37.02
C GLU A 167 -10.39 -19.15 -37.87
N ASN A 168 -9.12 -18.76 -37.83
CA ASN A 168 -8.04 -19.46 -38.51
C ASN A 168 -7.82 -20.88 -37.97
N CYS A 169 -7.84 -21.08 -36.64
CA CYS A 169 -7.75 -22.41 -36.04
C CYS A 169 -8.91 -23.30 -36.46
N ASN A 170 -10.14 -22.77 -36.47
CA ASN A 170 -11.31 -23.52 -36.90
C ASN A 170 -11.21 -23.91 -38.39
N LYS A 171 -10.78 -22.99 -39.24
CA LYS A 171 -10.55 -23.27 -40.66
C LYS A 171 -9.52 -24.38 -40.87
N ASN A 172 -8.39 -24.33 -40.15
CA ASN A 172 -7.36 -25.36 -40.21
C ASN A 172 -7.88 -26.74 -39.73
N LEU A 173 -8.72 -26.76 -38.70
CA LEU A 173 -9.37 -28.00 -38.23
C LEU A 173 -10.34 -28.55 -39.27
N GLU A 174 -11.11 -27.70 -39.93
CA GLU A 174 -12.01 -28.07 -41.03
C GLU A 174 -11.25 -28.66 -42.22
N ASP A 175 -10.10 -28.07 -42.56
CA ASP A 175 -9.23 -28.55 -43.64
C ASP A 175 -8.60 -29.90 -43.28
N LEU A 176 -8.12 -30.08 -42.05
CA LEU A 176 -7.61 -31.37 -41.56
C LEU A 176 -8.70 -32.46 -41.56
N ARG A 177 -9.94 -32.14 -41.16
CA ARG A 177 -11.07 -33.06 -41.25
C ARG A 177 -11.33 -33.47 -42.70
N ARG A 178 -11.34 -32.52 -43.63
CA ARG A 178 -11.52 -32.80 -45.07
C ARG A 178 -10.41 -33.70 -45.63
N ILE A 179 -9.15 -33.46 -45.25
CA ILE A 179 -8.03 -34.33 -45.65
C ILE A 179 -8.26 -35.75 -45.11
N TYR A 180 -8.54 -35.88 -43.81
CA TYR A 180 -8.79 -37.18 -43.18
C TYR A 180 -9.93 -37.95 -43.86
N ASP A 181 -11.07 -37.29 -44.11
CA ASP A 181 -12.21 -37.91 -44.78
C ASP A 181 -11.86 -38.33 -46.22
N SER A 182 -11.09 -37.52 -46.94
CA SER A 182 -10.63 -37.87 -48.29
C SER A 182 -9.68 -39.07 -48.31
N GLU A 183 -8.72 -39.12 -47.38
CA GLU A 183 -7.75 -40.21 -47.25
C GLU A 183 -8.45 -41.50 -46.81
N LYS A 184 -9.42 -41.40 -45.89
CA LYS A 184 -10.24 -42.53 -45.46
C LYS A 184 -11.00 -43.17 -46.63
N VAL A 185 -11.62 -42.37 -47.50
CA VAL A 185 -12.29 -42.88 -48.70
C VAL A 185 -11.28 -43.50 -49.67
N GLY A 186 -10.12 -42.88 -49.87
CA GLY A 186 -9.05 -43.41 -50.71
C GLY A 186 -8.54 -44.77 -50.23
N LEU A 187 -8.29 -44.90 -48.92
CA LEU A 187 -7.89 -46.16 -48.29
C LEU A 187 -9.00 -47.22 -48.37
N GLN A 188 -10.26 -46.85 -48.14
CA GLN A 188 -11.38 -47.77 -48.28
C GLN A 188 -11.48 -48.33 -49.71
N LYS A 189 -11.31 -47.48 -50.72
CA LYS A 189 -11.30 -47.91 -52.12
C LYS A 189 -10.17 -48.90 -52.41
N ILE A 190 -8.97 -48.65 -51.86
CA ILE A 190 -7.83 -49.58 -52.00
C ILE A 190 -8.17 -50.92 -51.34
N ILE A 191 -8.78 -50.90 -50.16
CA ILE A 191 -9.22 -52.11 -49.46
C ILE A 191 -10.25 -52.87 -50.31
N ASP A 192 -11.27 -52.18 -50.84
CA ASP A 192 -12.32 -52.77 -51.67
C ASP A 192 -11.75 -53.35 -52.97
N ASP A 193 -10.82 -52.65 -53.63
CA ASP A 193 -10.12 -53.13 -54.84
C ASP A 193 -9.30 -54.40 -54.55
N GLN A 194 -8.63 -54.47 -53.40
CA GLN A 194 -7.90 -55.66 -52.97
C GLN A 194 -8.86 -56.82 -52.66
N TYR A 195 -9.96 -56.56 -51.95
CA TYR A 195 -11.00 -57.56 -51.73
C TYR A 195 -11.62 -58.05 -53.04
N ALA A 196 -11.88 -57.17 -54.00
CA ALA A 196 -12.40 -57.53 -55.33
C ALA A 196 -11.39 -58.36 -56.13
N LYS A 197 -10.09 -58.08 -56.03
CA LYS A 197 -9.03 -58.92 -56.62
C LYS A 197 -8.99 -60.31 -55.97
N ILE A 198 -9.06 -60.38 -54.65
CA ILE A 198 -9.13 -61.66 -53.90
C ILE A 198 -10.40 -62.43 -54.28
N ALA A 199 -11.54 -61.74 -54.42
CA ALA A 199 -12.81 -62.33 -54.85
C ALA A 199 -12.74 -62.85 -56.30
N LYS A 200 -12.16 -62.10 -57.25
CA LYS A 200 -11.95 -62.56 -58.63
C LYS A 200 -11.00 -63.75 -58.73
N LEU A 201 -9.93 -63.76 -57.93
CA LEU A 201 -9.03 -64.90 -57.84
C LEU A 201 -9.80 -66.12 -57.31
N SER A 202 -10.53 -66.01 -56.19
CA SER A 202 -11.32 -67.12 -55.66
C SER A 202 -12.45 -67.59 -56.58
N GLN A 203 -13.09 -66.70 -57.33
CA GLN A 203 -14.17 -67.04 -58.27
C GLN A 203 -13.66 -67.65 -59.59
N GLY A 204 -12.46 -67.27 -60.04
CA GLY A 204 -11.76 -67.93 -61.16
C GLY A 204 -11.34 -69.37 -60.81
N TYR A 205 -10.84 -69.59 -59.59
CA TYR A 205 -10.52 -70.93 -59.09
C TYR A 205 -11.76 -71.82 -58.90
N LEU A 206 -12.89 -71.27 -58.43
CA LEU A 206 -14.14 -72.02 -58.26
C LEU A 206 -14.89 -72.32 -59.58
N SER A 207 -14.71 -71.49 -60.62
CA SER A 207 -15.31 -71.70 -61.94
C SER A 207 -14.56 -72.75 -62.76
N GLU A 208 -13.23 -72.81 -62.64
CA GLU A 208 -12.42 -73.89 -63.24
C GLU A 208 -12.64 -75.23 -62.50
N GLU A 209 -12.81 -75.22 -61.17
CA GLU A 209 -13.13 -76.44 -60.39
C GLU A 209 -14.50 -77.06 -60.75
N LEU A 210 -15.54 -76.27 -61.02
CA LEU A 210 -16.89 -76.80 -61.31
C LEU A 210 -17.03 -77.41 -62.73
N GLU A 211 -16.33 -76.88 -63.73
CA GLU A 211 -16.28 -77.46 -65.08
C GLU A 211 -15.35 -78.70 -65.15
N GLU A 212 -14.27 -78.76 -64.35
CA GLU A 212 -13.43 -79.96 -64.19
C GLU A 212 -14.12 -81.10 -63.41
N ILE A 213 -15.01 -80.80 -62.46
CA ILE A 213 -15.70 -81.80 -61.64
C ILE A 213 -16.77 -82.58 -62.45
N LEU A 214 -17.46 -81.95 -63.41
CA LEU A 214 -18.49 -82.60 -64.23
C LEU A 214 -17.92 -83.41 -65.40
N GLY A 215 -16.74 -83.05 -65.91
CA GLY A 215 -16.03 -83.82 -66.94
C GLY A 215 -15.12 -84.95 -66.40
N SER A 216 -14.60 -84.84 -65.17
CA SER A 216 -13.62 -85.80 -64.63
C SER A 216 -14.20 -86.96 -63.81
N ALA A 217 -15.51 -86.99 -63.54
CA ALA A 217 -16.14 -88.09 -62.81
C ALA A 217 -16.25 -89.40 -63.61
N GLY A 218 -16.23 -89.35 -64.94
CA GLY A 218 -16.34 -90.54 -65.79
C GLY A 218 -15.01 -91.29 -66.02
N ASN A 219 -13.86 -90.60 -65.91
CA ASN A 219 -12.56 -91.15 -66.30
C ASN A 219 -11.61 -91.45 -65.12
N LYS A 220 -11.97 -91.07 -63.88
CA LYS A 220 -11.11 -91.23 -62.68
C LYS A 220 -11.17 -92.61 -62.00
N ILE A 221 -11.98 -93.55 -62.49
CA ILE A 221 -11.98 -94.94 -61.97
C ILE A 221 -10.80 -95.76 -62.54
N ASP A 222 -10.34 -95.47 -63.75
CA ASP A 222 -9.25 -96.22 -64.40
C ASP A 222 -7.83 -95.67 -64.11
N GLU A 223 -7.69 -94.42 -63.64
CA GLU A 223 -6.39 -93.81 -63.30
C GLU A 223 -5.90 -94.15 -61.87
N LEU A 224 -6.78 -94.64 -60.99
CA LEU A 224 -6.43 -95.04 -59.63
C LEU A 224 -5.46 -96.24 -59.58
N GLN A 225 -5.40 -97.06 -60.64
CA GLN A 225 -4.41 -98.14 -60.77
C GLN A 225 -3.02 -97.66 -61.26
N ASN A 226 -2.91 -96.47 -61.87
CA ASN A 226 -1.61 -95.93 -62.33
C ASN A 226 -0.92 -95.01 -61.30
N SER A 227 -1.67 -94.48 -60.32
CA SER A 227 -1.13 -93.57 -59.28
C SER A 227 -0.19 -94.24 -58.26
N GLN A 228 -0.26 -95.57 -58.10
CA GLN A 228 0.63 -96.31 -57.20
C GLN A 228 2.06 -96.47 -57.77
N SER A 229 2.23 -96.32 -59.10
CA SER A 229 3.54 -96.34 -59.78
C SER A 229 4.30 -95.01 -59.65
N LEU A 230 3.58 -93.88 -59.69
CA LEU A 230 4.16 -92.52 -59.59
C LEU A 230 4.63 -92.14 -58.17
N ALA A 231 4.07 -92.74 -57.13
CA ALA A 231 4.53 -92.55 -55.75
C ALA A 231 5.96 -93.11 -55.52
N VAL A 232 6.35 -94.15 -56.27
CA VAL A 232 7.72 -94.72 -56.23
C VAL A 232 8.72 -93.83 -56.97
N GLU A 233 8.28 -93.07 -57.96
CA GLU A 233 9.11 -92.14 -58.74
C GLU A 233 9.33 -90.81 -58.00
N ALA A 234 8.34 -90.32 -57.25
CA ALA A 234 8.46 -89.14 -56.39
C ALA A 234 9.51 -89.31 -55.26
N CYS A 235 9.68 -90.53 -54.72
CA CYS A 235 10.75 -90.83 -53.76
C CYS A 235 12.16 -90.84 -54.40
N LYS A 236 12.28 -91.08 -55.72
CA LYS A 236 13.54 -90.92 -56.46
C LYS A 236 13.85 -89.45 -56.75
N THR A 237 12.83 -88.64 -57.03
CA THR A 237 12.98 -87.19 -57.24
C THR A 237 13.34 -86.47 -55.95
N LEU A 238 12.77 -86.84 -54.79
CA LEU A 238 13.18 -86.33 -53.46
C LEU A 238 14.66 -86.56 -53.14
N LYS A 239 15.25 -87.63 -53.68
CA LYS A 239 16.69 -87.91 -53.59
C LYS A 239 17.54 -87.00 -54.50
N SER A 240 16.93 -86.39 -55.52
CA SER A 240 17.52 -85.34 -56.37
C SER A 240 17.29 -83.92 -55.83
N TYR A 241 16.23 -83.69 -55.03
CA TYR A 241 15.97 -82.44 -54.29
C TYR A 241 17.04 -82.14 -53.23
N LEU A 242 17.75 -83.16 -52.73
CA LEU A 242 18.90 -83.01 -51.84
C LEU A 242 20.19 -82.56 -52.54
N SER A 243 20.16 -82.37 -53.87
CA SER A 243 21.36 -82.16 -54.70
C SER A 243 21.55 -80.74 -55.26
N ASN A 244 20.70 -79.74 -54.97
CA ASN A 244 21.00 -78.38 -55.43
C ASN A 244 20.41 -77.23 -54.56
N PRO A 245 21.23 -76.37 -53.89
CA PRO A 245 20.78 -75.40 -52.89
C PRO A 245 20.56 -73.95 -53.38
N GLU A 246 20.50 -73.68 -54.69
CA GLU A 246 20.73 -72.31 -55.20
C GLU A 246 19.49 -71.40 -55.36
N SER A 247 18.25 -71.85 -55.10
CA SER A 247 17.06 -71.00 -55.33
C SER A 247 16.55 -70.19 -54.12
N HIS A 248 17.24 -70.22 -52.98
CA HIS A 248 16.72 -69.67 -51.71
C HIS A 248 17.38 -68.36 -51.21
N SER A 249 18.11 -67.61 -52.07
CA SER A 249 18.82 -66.40 -51.65
C SER A 249 17.93 -65.15 -51.50
N LEU A 250 16.87 -65.01 -52.29
CA LEU A 250 16.09 -63.76 -52.36
C LEU A 250 15.16 -63.52 -51.16
N GLU A 251 14.44 -64.55 -50.72
CA GLU A 251 13.46 -64.44 -49.63
C GLU A 251 14.17 -64.27 -48.27
N THR A 252 15.28 -65.00 -48.09
CA THR A 252 16.19 -64.85 -46.94
C THR A 252 16.83 -63.46 -46.90
N MET A 253 17.25 -62.91 -48.05
CA MET A 253 17.77 -61.54 -48.17
C MET A 253 16.70 -60.46 -47.90
N ALA A 254 15.45 -60.68 -48.31
CA ALA A 254 14.35 -59.76 -48.05
C ALA A 254 14.02 -59.69 -46.55
N GLN A 255 13.96 -60.84 -45.87
CA GLN A 255 13.78 -60.92 -44.41
C GLN A 255 14.97 -60.28 -43.66
N TYR A 256 16.20 -60.48 -44.17
CA TYR A 256 17.41 -59.83 -43.64
C TYR A 256 17.36 -58.30 -43.76
N SER A 257 16.95 -57.77 -44.92
CA SER A 257 16.79 -56.34 -45.16
C SER A 257 15.72 -55.71 -44.27
N ALA A 258 14.61 -56.41 -44.04
CA ALA A 258 13.57 -55.98 -43.11
C ALA A 258 14.10 -55.90 -41.66
N PHE A 259 14.87 -56.91 -41.22
CA PHE A 259 15.46 -56.95 -39.89
C PHE A 259 16.47 -55.81 -39.65
N VAL A 260 17.32 -55.51 -40.63
CA VAL A 260 18.29 -54.40 -40.57
C VAL A 260 17.59 -53.03 -40.54
N LYS A 261 16.50 -52.84 -41.31
CA LYS A 261 15.70 -51.61 -41.26
C LYS A 261 15.03 -51.42 -39.91
N LEU A 262 14.52 -52.50 -39.30
CA LEU A 262 13.94 -52.47 -37.96
C LEU A 262 14.98 -52.01 -36.94
N ILE A 263 16.18 -52.60 -36.93
CA ILE A 263 17.29 -52.22 -36.02
C ILE A 263 17.66 -50.74 -36.17
N LYS A 264 17.79 -50.23 -37.40
CA LYS A 264 18.11 -48.81 -37.63
C LYS A 264 17.01 -47.86 -37.14
N ASN A 265 15.74 -48.24 -37.28
CA ASN A 265 14.63 -47.45 -36.74
C ASN A 265 14.61 -47.48 -35.20
N LEU A 266 14.97 -48.61 -34.58
CA LEU A 266 15.11 -48.73 -33.12
C LEU A 266 16.19 -47.79 -32.57
N GLU A 267 17.38 -47.81 -33.17
CA GLU A 267 18.49 -46.94 -32.77
C GLU A 267 18.11 -45.45 -32.91
N LYS A 268 17.37 -45.09 -33.97
CA LYS A 268 16.90 -43.71 -34.19
C LYS A 268 15.83 -43.28 -33.20
N ASN A 269 14.90 -44.16 -32.84
CA ASN A 269 13.85 -43.85 -31.86
C ASN A 269 14.41 -43.77 -30.44
N GLU A 270 15.32 -44.66 -30.07
CA GLU A 270 16.01 -44.61 -28.76
C GLU A 270 16.76 -43.28 -28.57
N GLN A 271 17.47 -42.80 -29.61
CA GLN A 271 18.13 -41.49 -29.56
C GLN A 271 17.14 -40.33 -29.39
N LYS A 272 16.01 -40.36 -30.10
CA LYS A 272 14.97 -39.31 -29.97
C LYS A 272 14.36 -39.27 -28.57
N PHE A 273 14.06 -40.44 -27.98
CA PHE A 273 13.53 -40.52 -26.62
C PHE A 273 14.54 -40.03 -25.59
N LYS A 274 15.81 -40.43 -25.70
CA LYS A 274 16.88 -39.93 -24.83
C LYS A 274 17.02 -38.41 -24.87
N GLU A 275 16.95 -37.80 -26.06
CA GLU A 275 17.02 -36.35 -26.17
C GLU A 275 15.76 -35.66 -25.62
N SER A 276 14.58 -36.25 -25.81
CA SER A 276 13.32 -35.72 -25.26
C SER A 276 13.30 -35.75 -23.73
N ILE A 277 13.74 -36.85 -23.11
CA ILE A 277 13.89 -36.97 -21.65
C ILE A 277 14.89 -35.92 -21.15
N ARG A 278 16.06 -35.80 -21.80
CA ARG A 278 17.08 -34.81 -21.43
C ARG A 278 16.55 -33.36 -21.47
N GLN A 279 15.71 -33.03 -22.44
CA GLN A 279 15.07 -31.71 -22.53
C GLN A 279 14.07 -31.47 -21.40
N LYS A 280 13.25 -32.48 -21.06
CA LYS A 280 12.30 -32.40 -19.93
C LYS A 280 13.04 -32.28 -18.59
N ASP A 281 14.14 -33.00 -18.40
CA ASP A 281 14.98 -32.90 -17.19
C ASP A 281 15.57 -31.49 -17.01
N LEU A 282 16.06 -30.88 -18.10
CA LEU A 282 16.55 -29.50 -18.08
C LEU A 282 15.44 -28.50 -17.71
N GLN A 283 14.22 -28.70 -18.20
CA GLN A 283 13.06 -27.89 -17.81
C GLN A 283 12.72 -28.06 -16.32
N ILE A 284 12.68 -29.29 -15.82
CA ILE A 284 12.42 -29.57 -14.40
C ILE A 284 13.46 -28.89 -13.51
N GLN A 285 14.74 -28.93 -13.90
CA GLN A 285 15.81 -28.29 -13.15
C GLN A 285 15.69 -26.76 -13.15
N SER A 286 15.26 -26.17 -14.27
CA SER A 286 14.98 -24.73 -14.38
C SER A 286 13.83 -24.31 -13.45
N PHE A 287 12.70 -25.03 -13.49
CA PHE A 287 11.55 -24.72 -12.64
C PHE A 287 11.84 -24.91 -11.16
N SER A 288 12.62 -25.95 -10.80
CA SER A 288 13.03 -26.16 -9.40
C SER A 288 13.89 -25.01 -8.87
N LYS A 289 14.76 -24.42 -9.70
CA LYS A 289 15.52 -23.21 -9.32
C LYS A 289 14.61 -21.98 -9.17
N GLN A 290 13.62 -21.81 -10.04
CA GLN A 290 12.66 -20.72 -9.93
C GLN A 290 11.80 -20.84 -8.66
N GLU A 291 11.33 -22.04 -8.32
CA GLU A 291 10.60 -22.32 -7.08
C GLU A 291 11.42 -21.93 -5.84
N ALA A 292 12.69 -22.31 -5.79
CA ALA A 292 13.59 -21.93 -4.69
C ALA A 292 13.75 -20.40 -4.57
N ASN A 293 13.88 -19.68 -5.70
CA ASN A 293 13.97 -18.22 -5.70
C ASN A 293 12.69 -17.56 -5.18
N PHE A 294 11.51 -18.01 -5.61
CA PHE A 294 10.25 -17.45 -5.13
C PHE A 294 10.04 -17.71 -3.64
N ASN A 295 10.41 -18.89 -3.14
CA ASN A 295 10.36 -19.20 -1.70
C ASN A 295 11.29 -18.28 -0.89
N GLY A 296 12.48 -17.97 -1.40
CA GLY A 296 13.38 -16.97 -0.81
C GLY A 296 12.73 -15.58 -0.72
N ILE A 297 12.15 -15.10 -1.82
CA ILE A 297 11.45 -13.81 -1.87
C ILE A 297 10.28 -13.77 -0.87
N ILE A 298 9.48 -14.84 -0.79
CA ILE A 298 8.35 -14.92 0.16
C ILE A 298 8.88 -14.82 1.60
N SER A 299 9.94 -15.57 1.94
CA SER A 299 10.53 -15.55 3.28
C SER A 299 11.09 -14.17 3.66
N GLU A 300 11.75 -13.48 2.73
CA GLU A 300 12.24 -12.11 2.95
C GLU A 300 11.09 -11.13 3.19
N ARG A 301 10.03 -11.21 2.39
CA ARG A 301 8.86 -10.32 2.52
C ARG A 301 8.09 -10.59 3.80
N ASP A 302 7.98 -11.85 4.23
CA ASP A 302 7.36 -12.18 5.52
C ASP A 302 8.17 -11.64 6.70
N ALA A 303 9.51 -11.66 6.63
CA ALA A 303 10.37 -11.04 7.64
C ALA A 303 10.20 -9.51 7.69
N GLU A 304 10.13 -8.84 6.54
CA GLU A 304 9.84 -7.40 6.45
C GLU A 304 8.45 -7.04 6.99
N ILE A 305 7.43 -7.83 6.65
CA ILE A 305 6.07 -7.67 7.17
C ILE A 305 6.07 -7.80 8.69
N LEU A 306 6.82 -8.74 9.25
CA LEU A 306 6.94 -8.91 10.70
C LEU A 306 7.58 -7.68 11.36
N LYS A 307 8.66 -7.15 10.77
CA LYS A 307 9.32 -5.91 11.23
C LYS A 307 8.39 -4.71 11.18
N LEU A 308 7.69 -4.50 10.06
CA LEU A 308 6.74 -3.38 9.91
C LEU A 308 5.54 -3.51 10.86
N LYS A 309 5.02 -4.72 11.07
CA LYS A 309 3.97 -4.95 12.08
C LYS A 309 4.44 -4.56 13.48
N LYS A 310 5.68 -4.90 13.84
CA LYS A 310 6.28 -4.51 15.12
C LYS A 310 6.40 -2.98 15.22
N ASN A 311 6.99 -2.33 14.22
CA ASN A 311 7.15 -0.87 14.22
C ASN A 311 5.80 -0.13 14.26
N ILE A 312 4.78 -0.61 13.55
CA ILE A 312 3.41 -0.04 13.63
C ILE A 312 2.84 -0.22 15.04
N GLY A 313 3.08 -1.37 15.69
CA GLY A 313 2.69 -1.60 17.08
C GLY A 313 3.37 -0.62 18.03
N ASP A 314 4.69 -0.46 17.91
CA ASP A 314 5.50 0.42 18.75
C ASP A 314 5.07 1.89 18.57
N LEU A 315 4.92 2.37 17.33
CA LEU A 315 4.45 3.73 17.03
C LEU A 315 3.02 3.98 17.51
N ARG A 316 2.15 2.96 17.50
CA ARG A 316 0.79 3.09 18.03
C ARG A 316 0.79 3.25 19.56
N ILE A 317 1.68 2.55 20.26
CA ILE A 317 1.86 2.70 21.71
C ILE A 317 2.40 4.10 22.03
N GLU A 318 3.36 4.60 21.24
CA GLU A 318 3.90 5.96 21.39
C GLU A 318 2.88 7.06 21.08
N ALA A 319 2.03 6.87 20.06
CA ALA A 319 0.99 7.82 19.66
C ALA A 319 -0.23 7.84 20.61
N GLU A 320 -0.62 6.69 21.20
CA GLU A 320 -1.75 6.61 22.14
C GLU A 320 -1.38 7.11 23.56
N GLY A 321 -0.09 7.34 23.84
CA GLY A 321 0.40 7.67 25.17
C GLY A 321 0.22 6.50 26.16
N THR A 322 1.17 6.31 27.07
CA THR A 322 1.12 5.24 28.09
C THR A 322 -0.04 5.45 29.07
N SER A 323 -1.27 5.10 28.68
CA SER A 323 -2.48 5.26 29.51
C SER A 323 -3.43 4.05 29.48
N LYS A 324 -2.97 2.89 29.00
CA LYS A 324 -3.70 1.63 29.23
C LYS A 324 -2.95 0.78 30.27
N PRO A 325 -3.56 0.47 31.43
CA PRO A 325 -2.98 -0.48 32.37
C PRO A 325 -2.86 -1.86 31.70
N PRO A 326 -1.91 -2.70 32.12
CA PRO A 326 -1.67 -4.00 31.50
C PRO A 326 -2.96 -4.83 31.58
N VAL A 327 -3.54 -5.12 30.42
CA VAL A 327 -4.68 -6.03 30.31
C VAL A 327 -4.17 -7.40 30.73
N HIS A 328 -4.68 -7.88 31.87
CA HIS A 328 -4.43 -9.22 32.37
C HIS A 328 -4.93 -10.22 31.32
N THR A 329 -4.02 -10.86 30.60
CA THR A 329 -4.36 -12.00 29.74
C THR A 329 -4.70 -13.18 30.63
N PRO A 330 -5.87 -13.81 30.49
CA PRO A 330 -6.10 -15.12 31.10
C PRO A 330 -5.15 -16.11 30.45
N LYS A 331 -4.41 -16.87 31.27
CA LYS A 331 -3.62 -18.01 30.82
C LYS A 331 -4.55 -19.03 30.14
N SER A 332 -4.66 -18.95 28.82
CA SER A 332 -5.34 -19.95 28.00
C SER A 332 -4.50 -21.22 28.02
N LYS A 333 -5.03 -22.21 28.73
CA LYS A 333 -4.51 -23.58 28.80
C LYS A 333 -4.27 -24.16 27.40
N HIS A 334 -3.21 -24.94 27.30
CA HIS A 334 -2.86 -25.80 26.19
C HIS A 334 -4.06 -26.57 25.62
N GLY A 335 -4.44 -26.24 24.38
CA GLY A 335 -5.18 -27.11 23.48
C GLY A 335 -4.20 -27.81 22.54
N ARG A 336 -3.79 -29.02 22.93
CA ARG A 336 -3.03 -29.95 22.09
C ARG A 336 -3.93 -30.38 20.93
N SER A 337 -3.63 -29.96 19.70
CA SER A 337 -4.09 -30.66 18.50
C SER A 337 -2.88 -31.21 17.76
N ARG A 338 -2.68 -32.52 17.95
CA ARG A 338 -1.76 -33.37 17.19
C ARG A 338 -2.43 -33.74 15.86
N THR A 339 -1.77 -33.45 14.74
CA THR A 339 -1.72 -34.27 13.51
C THR A 339 -0.48 -33.78 12.74
N ALA A 340 0.71 -34.36 12.95
CA ALA A 340 1.21 -35.55 12.26
C ALA A 340 1.38 -35.36 10.74
N PHE A 341 2.56 -34.87 10.32
CA PHE A 341 3.33 -35.39 9.19
C PHE A 341 4.80 -34.94 9.39
N GLN A 342 5.69 -35.91 9.64
CA GLN A 342 7.14 -35.73 9.53
C GLN A 342 7.53 -35.60 8.04
N PRO A 343 8.67 -34.98 7.74
CA PRO A 343 9.85 -35.78 7.46
C PRO A 343 11.07 -35.46 8.34
N THR A 344 11.89 -36.49 8.42
CA THR A 344 13.12 -36.76 9.18
C THR A 344 14.32 -35.86 8.86
N GLU A 345 15.04 -35.54 9.94
CA GLU A 345 16.51 -35.56 10.13
C GLU A 345 17.42 -34.71 9.22
N ASN A 346 18.06 -33.68 9.80
CA ASN A 346 19.47 -33.75 10.27
C ASN A 346 20.02 -32.40 10.76
N SER A 347 20.83 -32.48 11.83
CA SER A 347 21.83 -31.52 12.35
C SER A 347 21.46 -30.59 13.52
N PRO A 348 22.44 -30.30 14.41
CA PRO A 348 22.22 -30.34 15.86
C PRO A 348 22.39 -29.00 16.59
N GLY A 349 21.67 -28.90 17.71
CA GLY A 349 22.21 -28.46 19.01
C GLY A 349 22.60 -27.00 19.20
N LEU A 350 21.71 -26.21 19.81
CA LEU A 350 22.10 -25.21 20.81
C LEU A 350 21.05 -25.18 21.94
N GLN A 351 21.45 -25.57 23.14
CA GLN A 351 20.68 -25.43 24.38
C GLN A 351 20.65 -23.95 24.82
N PRO A 352 19.56 -23.47 25.44
CA PRO A 352 19.53 -22.21 26.16
C PRO A 352 20.00 -22.41 27.61
N ARG A 353 20.94 -21.57 28.06
CA ARG A 353 21.32 -21.45 29.48
C ARG A 353 20.24 -20.70 30.26
N GLU A 354 19.72 -21.36 31.28
CA GLU A 354 19.03 -20.77 32.42
C GLU A 354 20.01 -19.95 33.26
N ILE A 355 19.59 -18.76 33.73
CA ILE A 355 20.10 -18.16 34.97
C ILE A 355 18.94 -17.49 35.72
N GLU A 356 18.49 -18.22 36.73
CA GLU A 356 18.12 -17.86 38.10
C GLU A 356 17.62 -16.44 38.46
N THR A 357 16.41 -16.47 39.01
CA THR A 357 15.81 -15.59 40.01
C THR A 357 16.72 -15.37 41.22
N GLN A 358 16.78 -14.12 41.72
CA GLN A 358 17.13 -13.86 43.11
C GLN A 358 16.23 -12.78 43.70
N GLU A 359 15.34 -13.21 44.59
CA GLU A 359 14.64 -12.38 45.58
C GLU A 359 15.65 -11.86 46.62
N CYS A 360 15.44 -10.63 47.11
CA CYS A 360 16.04 -10.18 48.35
C CYS A 360 15.01 -9.35 49.13
N ASP A 361 14.47 -10.00 50.17
CA ASP A 361 13.78 -9.38 51.30
C ASP A 361 14.70 -8.38 52.01
N GLN A 362 14.17 -7.21 52.38
CA GLN A 362 14.62 -6.53 53.60
C GLN A 362 13.48 -5.76 54.28
N LYS A 363 13.11 -6.24 55.46
CA LYS A 363 12.16 -5.63 56.39
C LYS A 363 12.80 -4.50 57.20
N SER A 364 11.96 -3.49 57.45
CA SER A 364 11.78 -2.72 58.68
C SER A 364 12.91 -1.82 59.22
N ARG A 365 12.59 -0.53 59.39
CA ARG A 365 12.72 0.20 60.66
C ARG A 365 11.85 1.45 60.65
N LYS A 366 10.75 1.42 61.43
CA LYS A 366 10.06 2.62 61.90
C LYS A 366 10.92 3.23 63.00
N SER A 367 11.21 4.52 62.90
CA SER A 367 11.71 5.32 64.02
C SER A 367 10.83 6.54 64.19
N GLU A 368 10.01 6.53 65.24
CA GLU A 368 9.42 7.74 65.84
C GLU A 368 10.56 8.63 66.35
N LYS A 369 10.60 9.88 65.90
CA LYS A 369 11.39 10.94 66.56
C LYS A 369 10.57 12.22 66.62
N ASN A 370 10.25 12.60 67.85
CA ASN A 370 9.91 13.93 68.39
C ASN A 370 9.85 15.09 67.39
N TYR A 371 8.64 15.62 67.19
CA TYR A 371 8.38 16.92 66.58
C TYR A 371 8.35 17.99 67.67
N GLN A 372 9.51 18.56 68.01
CA GLN A 372 9.56 19.78 68.81
C GLN A 372 10.47 20.77 68.09
N GLY A 373 9.86 21.80 67.47
CA GLY A 373 10.57 22.86 66.74
C GLY A 373 10.37 22.91 65.21
N MET A 374 9.39 22.19 64.65
CA MET A 374 9.04 22.23 63.23
C MET A 374 7.73 23.01 63.03
N ILE A 375 7.70 23.92 62.06
CA ILE A 375 6.50 24.68 61.63
C ILE A 375 6.20 24.28 60.17
N GLU A 376 4.92 24.10 59.86
CA GLU A 376 4.47 23.77 58.50
C GLU A 376 4.46 25.03 57.61
N CYS A 377 5.09 24.97 56.45
CA CYS A 377 5.04 26.06 55.46
C CYS A 377 3.64 26.18 54.85
N GLU A 378 3.03 27.35 54.92
CA GLU A 378 1.67 27.57 54.42
C GLU A 378 1.53 27.38 52.90
N ILE A 379 2.62 27.58 52.15
CA ILE A 379 2.64 27.52 50.67
C ILE A 379 2.84 26.07 50.17
N CYS A 380 3.83 25.33 50.69
CA CYS A 380 4.19 23.99 50.20
C CYS A 380 3.82 22.83 51.14
N LYS A 381 3.25 23.13 52.33
CA LYS A 381 2.80 22.15 53.34
C LYS A 381 3.90 21.23 53.90
N TYR A 382 5.17 21.63 53.76
CA TYR A 382 6.31 20.89 54.29
C TYR A 382 6.64 21.35 55.72
N TYR A 383 7.01 20.41 56.62
CA TYR A 383 7.41 20.72 58.00
C TYR A 383 8.89 21.09 58.08
N ILE A 384 9.18 22.29 58.58
CA ILE A 384 10.50 22.91 58.49
C ILE A 384 10.91 23.44 59.86
N SER A 385 12.18 23.28 60.20
CA SER A 385 12.72 23.79 61.46
C SER A 385 12.57 25.31 61.54
N THR A 386 12.15 25.84 62.68
CA THR A 386 11.92 27.29 62.88
C THR A 386 13.10 28.18 62.48
N THR A 387 14.33 27.69 62.63
CA THR A 387 15.57 28.39 62.24
C THR A 387 15.79 28.54 60.73
N LYS A 388 15.05 27.79 59.89
CA LYS A 388 15.14 27.83 58.42
C LYS A 388 13.85 28.33 57.76
N LEU A 389 12.88 28.78 58.57
CA LEU A 389 11.56 29.17 58.08
C LEU A 389 11.61 30.40 57.16
N VAL A 390 12.42 31.40 57.51
CA VAL A 390 12.49 32.66 56.74
C VAL A 390 13.11 32.43 55.37
N ASP A 391 14.25 31.72 55.30
CA ASP A 391 14.89 31.38 54.02
C ASP A 391 13.99 30.52 53.14
N HIS A 392 13.30 29.54 53.75
CA HIS A 392 12.36 28.72 53.00
C HIS A 392 11.14 29.51 52.51
N LEU A 393 10.57 30.42 53.31
CA LEU A 393 9.42 31.22 52.88
C LEU A 393 9.78 32.14 51.72
N VAL A 394 10.99 32.71 51.71
CA VAL A 394 11.47 33.55 50.60
C VAL A 394 11.68 32.72 49.33
N SER A 395 12.34 31.57 49.42
CA SER A 395 12.53 30.67 48.27
C SER A 395 11.22 30.08 47.76
N CYS A 396 10.34 29.65 48.66
CA CYS A 396 9.05 29.03 48.33
C CYS A 396 8.09 30.05 47.71
N ARG A 397 8.12 31.31 48.17
CA ARG A 397 7.34 32.39 47.57
C ARG A 397 7.86 32.77 46.18
N MET A 398 9.17 32.86 45.96
CA MET A 398 9.71 33.07 44.61
C MET A 398 9.37 31.92 43.66
N GLU A 399 9.49 30.66 44.11
CA GLU A 399 9.12 29.51 43.28
C GLU A 399 7.62 29.47 42.98
N TYR A 400 6.78 29.89 43.92
CA TYR A 400 5.33 30.00 43.71
C TYR A 400 4.99 31.14 42.75
N GLU A 401 5.64 32.30 42.87
CA GLU A 401 5.43 33.45 41.96
C GLU A 401 5.95 33.14 40.54
N LEU A 402 7.04 32.38 40.39
CA LEU A 402 7.51 31.85 39.10
C LEU A 402 6.59 30.77 38.52
N ARG A 403 5.85 30.05 39.38
CA ARG A 403 4.84 29.06 38.98
C ARG A 403 3.40 29.62 38.92
N SER A 404 3.22 30.93 39.04
CA SER A 404 1.90 31.55 38.94
C SER A 404 1.23 31.20 37.60
N PRO A 405 -0.07 30.81 37.58
CA PRO A 405 -0.78 30.39 36.37
C PRO A 405 -0.79 31.41 35.22
N SER A 406 -0.52 32.69 35.51
CA SER A 406 -0.46 33.79 34.54
C SER A 406 0.75 33.73 33.59
N ASN A 407 1.83 33.05 33.96
CA ASN A 407 3.02 32.86 33.10
C ASN A 407 3.07 31.49 32.40
N PHE A 408 2.14 30.59 32.73
CA PHE A 408 2.07 29.24 32.14
C PHE A 408 1.38 29.19 30.77
N SER A 409 0.62 30.22 30.37
CA SER A 409 -0.18 30.21 29.14
C SER A 409 0.67 30.12 27.86
N ASN A 410 1.85 30.75 27.83
CA ASN A 410 2.70 30.76 26.64
C ASN A 410 3.63 29.53 26.55
N ILE A 411 4.11 29.00 27.68
CA ILE A 411 4.93 27.78 27.71
C ILE A 411 4.06 26.53 27.49
N SER A 412 2.87 26.48 28.11
CA SER A 412 1.90 25.41 27.90
C SER A 412 1.40 25.35 26.46
N ALA A 413 1.18 26.50 25.80
CA ALA A 413 0.75 26.54 24.40
C ALA A 413 1.86 26.10 23.43
N TYR A 414 3.14 26.39 23.72
CA TYR A 414 4.27 25.92 22.92
C TYR A 414 4.49 24.41 23.10
N GLU A 415 4.44 23.90 24.33
CA GLU A 415 4.51 22.45 24.60
C GLU A 415 3.31 21.70 24.01
N GLN A 416 2.09 22.27 24.05
CA GLN A 416 0.93 21.70 23.37
C GLN A 416 1.12 21.67 21.86
N ARG A 417 1.60 22.76 21.24
CA ARG A 417 1.85 22.78 19.79
C ARG A 417 2.93 21.78 19.38
N TYR A 418 4.02 21.70 20.13
CA TYR A 418 5.08 20.72 19.89
C TYR A 418 4.59 19.28 20.07
N SER A 419 3.75 19.04 21.09
CA SER A 419 3.12 17.73 21.30
C SER A 419 2.17 17.37 20.17
N ILE A 420 1.34 18.31 19.71
CA ILE A 420 0.39 18.12 18.59
C ILE A 420 1.16 17.82 17.30
N GLU A 421 2.17 18.63 16.97
CA GLU A 421 3.02 18.43 15.80
C GLU A 421 3.78 17.10 15.84
N LYS A 422 4.22 16.67 17.04
CA LYS A 422 4.83 15.35 17.23
C LYS A 422 3.81 14.22 16.99
N THR A 423 2.59 14.32 17.51
CA THR A 423 1.52 13.34 17.23
C THR A 423 1.13 13.32 15.77
N GLU A 424 0.97 14.46 15.11
CA GLU A 424 0.65 14.54 13.67
C GLU A 424 1.76 13.91 12.82
N ASN A 425 3.03 14.14 13.17
CA ASN A 425 4.16 13.50 12.49
C ASN A 425 4.18 11.98 12.71
N LEU A 426 3.89 11.50 13.92
CA LEU A 426 3.79 10.07 14.21
C LEU A 426 2.60 9.43 13.46
N GLU A 427 1.46 10.11 13.40
CA GLU A 427 0.28 9.66 12.64
C GLU A 427 0.57 9.59 11.14
N LYS A 428 1.29 10.57 10.59
CA LYS A 428 1.72 10.57 9.19
C LYS A 428 2.65 9.38 8.89
N GLN A 429 3.67 9.15 9.73
CA GLN A 429 4.56 7.99 9.61
C GLN A 429 3.79 6.67 9.72
N LEU A 430 2.80 6.60 10.61
CA LEU A 430 1.95 5.42 10.79
C LEU A 430 1.06 5.19 9.55
N GLY A 431 0.58 6.25 8.92
CA GLY A 431 -0.10 6.21 7.61
C GLY A 431 0.80 5.67 6.50
N GLU A 432 2.02 6.18 6.39
CA GLU A 432 3.02 5.73 5.41
C GLU A 432 3.37 4.25 5.60
N PHE A 433 3.60 3.80 6.84
CA PHE A 433 3.88 2.38 7.13
C PHE A 433 2.68 1.47 6.87
N LYS A 434 1.44 1.93 7.11
CA LYS A 434 0.23 1.17 6.73
C LYS A 434 0.13 0.97 5.23
N ILE A 435 0.41 2.01 4.44
CA ILE A 435 0.42 1.94 2.97
C ILE A 435 1.52 0.99 2.50
N ALA A 436 2.73 1.10 3.04
CA ALA A 436 3.85 0.22 2.72
C ALA A 436 3.53 -1.25 3.06
N LEU A 437 2.93 -1.51 4.22
CA LEU A 437 2.47 -2.84 4.63
C LEU A 437 1.42 -3.40 3.67
N GLY A 438 0.48 -2.56 3.21
CA GLY A 438 -0.51 -2.94 2.20
C GLY A 438 0.14 -3.34 0.88
N LYS A 439 1.11 -2.57 0.40
CA LYS A 439 1.88 -2.88 -0.82
C LYS A 439 2.64 -4.20 -0.69
N LEU A 440 3.32 -4.44 0.42
CA LEU A 440 4.07 -5.68 0.65
C LEU A 440 3.17 -6.91 0.76
N LYS A 441 2.01 -6.81 1.42
CA LYS A 441 1.02 -7.90 1.45
C LYS A 441 0.55 -8.26 0.05
N ASN A 442 0.22 -7.25 -0.77
CA ASN A 442 -0.19 -7.47 -2.15
C ASN A 442 0.92 -8.11 -2.99
N GLN A 443 2.18 -7.71 -2.81
CA GLN A 443 3.32 -8.32 -3.49
C GLN A 443 3.53 -9.78 -3.07
N ARG A 444 3.44 -10.08 -1.78
CA ARG A 444 3.49 -11.46 -1.25
C ARG A 444 2.37 -12.31 -1.81
N ASP A 445 1.13 -11.80 -1.84
CA ASP A 445 -0.01 -12.57 -2.35
C ASP A 445 0.11 -12.83 -3.85
N ARG A 446 0.62 -11.88 -4.64
CA ARG A 446 0.96 -12.09 -6.06
C ARG A 446 2.06 -13.15 -6.23
N ALA A 447 3.14 -13.07 -5.46
CA ALA A 447 4.22 -14.05 -5.50
C ALA A 447 3.72 -15.45 -5.13
N ARG A 448 2.81 -15.55 -4.16
CA ARG A 448 2.16 -16.81 -3.77
C ARG A 448 1.33 -17.40 -4.90
N ILE A 449 0.47 -16.60 -5.54
CA ILE A 449 -0.35 -17.06 -6.68
C ILE A 449 0.54 -17.57 -7.82
N VAL A 450 1.59 -16.83 -8.16
CA VAL A 450 2.55 -17.25 -9.20
C VAL A 450 3.29 -18.53 -8.80
N GLY A 451 3.68 -18.66 -7.53
CA GLY A 451 4.29 -19.87 -6.99
C GLY A 451 3.36 -21.10 -7.06
N GLU A 452 2.09 -20.93 -6.72
CA GLU A 452 1.07 -21.98 -6.82
C GLU A 452 0.83 -22.40 -8.29
N GLN A 453 0.82 -21.44 -9.23
CA GLN A 453 0.74 -21.73 -10.66
C GLN A 453 1.97 -22.49 -11.17
N LEU A 454 3.18 -22.08 -10.77
CA LEU A 454 4.41 -22.75 -11.15
C LEU A 454 4.46 -24.18 -10.60
N LEU A 455 4.03 -24.38 -9.35
CA LEU A 455 3.96 -25.70 -8.73
C LEU A 455 2.98 -26.62 -9.47
N LEU A 456 1.82 -26.10 -9.88
CA LEU A 456 0.86 -26.86 -10.69
C LEU A 456 1.47 -27.22 -12.05
N HIS A 457 2.17 -26.29 -12.70
CA HIS A 457 2.85 -26.55 -13.96
C HIS A 457 3.95 -27.61 -13.83
N LEU A 458 4.76 -27.55 -12.76
CA LEU A 458 5.78 -28.56 -12.45
C LEU A 458 5.15 -29.95 -12.25
N LYS A 459 4.02 -30.04 -11.54
CA LYS A 459 3.28 -31.30 -11.36
C LYS A 459 2.80 -31.88 -12.69
N ASN A 460 2.26 -31.04 -13.57
CA ASN A 460 1.81 -31.48 -14.89
C ASN A 460 2.98 -31.97 -15.75
N VAL A 461 4.11 -31.24 -15.78
CA VAL A 461 5.31 -31.65 -16.53
C VAL A 461 5.89 -32.97 -16.00
N LYS A 462 5.88 -33.19 -14.68
CA LYS A 462 6.29 -34.47 -14.08
C LYS A 462 5.36 -35.62 -14.47
N LEU A 463 4.06 -35.37 -14.52
CA LEU A 463 3.08 -36.36 -14.96
C LEU A 463 3.27 -36.71 -16.44
N GLU A 464 3.46 -35.70 -17.32
CA GLU A 464 3.76 -35.92 -18.73
C GLU A 464 5.05 -36.73 -18.94
N LEU A 465 6.07 -36.47 -18.13
CA LEU A 465 7.31 -37.26 -18.16
C LEU A 465 7.05 -38.72 -17.80
N ALA A 466 6.34 -38.98 -16.69
CA ALA A 466 6.01 -40.34 -16.26
C ALA A 466 5.20 -41.12 -17.32
N VAL A 467 4.20 -40.47 -17.93
CA VAL A 467 3.41 -41.07 -19.03
C VAL A 467 4.29 -41.34 -20.25
N SER A 468 5.20 -40.43 -20.58
CA SER A 468 6.13 -40.63 -21.69
C SER A 468 7.11 -41.78 -21.44
N GLU A 469 7.57 -41.96 -20.19
CA GLU A 469 8.44 -43.07 -19.79
C GLU A 469 7.69 -44.41 -19.87
N GLU A 470 6.44 -44.46 -19.38
CA GLU A 470 5.58 -45.65 -19.45
C GLU A 470 5.33 -46.07 -20.91
N ASN A 471 4.92 -45.13 -21.77
CA ASN A 471 4.72 -45.39 -23.20
C ASN A 471 6.00 -45.88 -23.90
N ALA A 472 7.16 -45.33 -23.52
CA ALA A 472 8.44 -45.79 -24.06
C ALA A 472 8.77 -47.23 -23.60
N CYS A 473 8.47 -47.58 -22.35
CA CYS A 473 8.63 -48.93 -21.83
C CYS A 473 7.70 -49.94 -22.51
N GLU A 474 6.42 -49.60 -22.73
CA GLU A 474 5.48 -50.45 -23.46
C GLU A 474 5.95 -50.71 -24.89
N LEU A 475 6.31 -49.66 -25.62
CA LEU A 475 6.83 -49.77 -26.97
C LEU A 475 8.10 -50.65 -27.00
N GLN A 476 9.01 -50.48 -26.03
CA GLN A 476 10.21 -51.31 -25.92
C GLN A 476 9.86 -52.79 -25.68
N LEU A 477 8.83 -53.09 -24.89
CA LEU A 477 8.37 -54.46 -24.66
C LEU A 477 7.80 -55.11 -25.93
N ASP A 478 6.98 -54.38 -26.69
CA ASP A 478 6.40 -54.91 -27.93
C ASP A 478 7.45 -55.17 -29.00
N LEU A 479 8.39 -54.24 -29.16
CA LEU A 479 9.53 -54.43 -30.05
C LEU A 479 10.41 -55.61 -29.63
N LYS A 480 10.61 -55.80 -28.32
CA LYS A 480 11.31 -56.98 -27.78
C LYS A 480 10.61 -58.28 -28.15
N LYS A 481 9.27 -58.33 -28.14
CA LYS A 481 8.50 -59.51 -28.59
C LYS A 481 8.71 -59.76 -30.08
N GLU A 482 8.60 -58.73 -30.92
CA GLU A 482 8.78 -58.84 -32.38
C GLU A 482 10.19 -59.32 -32.75
N ILE A 483 11.24 -58.74 -32.15
CA ILE A 483 12.63 -59.14 -32.37
C ILE A 483 12.83 -60.61 -31.98
N LYS A 484 12.24 -61.06 -30.86
CA LYS A 484 12.35 -62.47 -30.43
C LYS A 484 11.72 -63.42 -31.45
N VAL A 485 10.54 -63.08 -32.00
CA VAL A 485 9.88 -63.87 -33.06
C VAL A 485 10.73 -63.93 -34.33
N LEU A 486 11.30 -62.80 -34.74
CA LEU A 486 12.15 -62.71 -35.93
C LEU A 486 13.46 -63.50 -35.75
N ILE A 487 14.09 -63.45 -34.57
CA ILE A 487 15.29 -64.27 -34.30
C ILE A 487 14.93 -65.76 -34.33
N LYS A 488 13.81 -66.20 -33.72
CA LYS A 488 13.34 -67.60 -33.83
C LYS A 488 13.22 -68.02 -35.30
N LYS A 489 12.60 -67.20 -36.15
CA LYS A 489 12.44 -67.48 -37.59
C LYS A 489 13.79 -67.58 -38.32
N ILE A 490 14.72 -66.65 -38.08
CA ILE A 490 16.05 -66.66 -38.69
C ILE A 490 16.85 -67.90 -38.28
N LEU A 491 16.80 -68.28 -37.00
CA LEU A 491 17.46 -69.49 -36.51
C LEU A 491 16.85 -70.76 -37.11
N MET A 492 15.51 -70.84 -37.24
CA MET A 492 14.85 -71.95 -37.93
C MET A 492 15.29 -72.07 -39.40
N ILE A 493 15.40 -70.96 -40.12
CA ILE A 493 15.87 -70.94 -41.51
C ILE A 493 17.32 -71.43 -41.59
N ARG A 494 18.20 -70.95 -40.69
CA ARG A 494 19.58 -71.43 -40.59
C ARG A 494 19.68 -72.94 -40.35
N CYS A 495 18.83 -73.51 -39.50
CA CYS A 495 18.84 -74.94 -39.22
C CYS A 495 18.29 -75.78 -40.38
N ARG A 496 17.37 -75.24 -41.18
CA ARG A 496 16.72 -75.96 -42.29
C ARG A 496 17.46 -75.85 -43.62
N TYR A 497 18.25 -74.81 -43.83
CA TYR A 497 18.90 -74.54 -45.12
C TYR A 497 20.41 -74.35 -44.98
N PRO A 498 21.24 -75.02 -45.79
CA PRO A 498 22.68 -74.80 -45.78
C PRO A 498 23.00 -73.39 -46.29
N MET A 499 23.46 -72.53 -45.38
CA MET A 499 23.86 -71.15 -45.71
C MET A 499 25.38 -71.02 -45.82
N PRO A 500 25.90 -70.09 -46.65
CA PRO A 500 27.32 -69.76 -46.70
C PRO A 500 27.85 -69.32 -45.33
N LEU A 501 29.10 -69.68 -45.01
CA LEU A 501 29.77 -69.35 -43.73
C LEU A 501 29.75 -67.84 -43.42
N ASP A 502 29.86 -67.00 -44.45
CA ASP A 502 29.84 -65.54 -44.31
C ASP A 502 28.45 -65.04 -43.89
N ALA A 503 27.38 -65.61 -44.45
CA ALA A 503 26.00 -65.28 -44.08
C ALA A 503 25.68 -65.76 -42.65
N ILE A 504 26.17 -66.94 -42.26
CA ILE A 504 26.04 -67.46 -40.90
C ILE A 504 26.71 -66.54 -39.88
N SER A 505 27.93 -66.09 -40.18
CA SER A 505 28.72 -65.22 -39.31
C SER A 505 28.03 -63.86 -39.10
N GLU A 506 27.42 -63.30 -40.14
CA GLU A 506 26.74 -62.00 -40.07
C GLU A 506 25.37 -62.12 -39.35
N ILE A 507 24.65 -63.25 -39.53
CA ILE A 507 23.47 -63.60 -38.72
C ILE A 507 23.85 -63.71 -37.23
N ASP A 508 24.91 -64.45 -36.91
CA ASP A 508 25.38 -64.61 -35.52
C ASP A 508 25.82 -63.26 -34.91
N ARG A 509 26.45 -62.39 -35.71
CA ARG A 509 26.80 -61.03 -35.28
C ARG A 509 25.56 -60.20 -34.96
N MET A 510 24.53 -60.26 -35.81
CA MET A 510 23.27 -59.53 -35.59
C MET A 510 22.47 -60.08 -34.40
N VAL A 511 22.38 -61.40 -34.24
CA VAL A 511 21.73 -62.02 -33.07
C VAL A 511 22.45 -61.64 -31.78
N ASN A 512 23.79 -61.61 -31.80
CA ASN A 512 24.58 -61.14 -30.67
C ASN A 512 24.39 -59.64 -30.39
N LYS A 513 24.27 -58.81 -31.44
CA LYS A 513 23.99 -57.37 -31.30
C LYS A 513 22.58 -57.14 -30.74
N ALA A 514 21.58 -57.87 -31.23
CA ALA A 514 20.22 -57.83 -30.74
C ALA A 514 20.12 -58.31 -29.28
N SER A 515 20.90 -59.33 -28.89
CA SER A 515 20.97 -59.82 -27.51
C SER A 515 21.37 -58.75 -26.50
N ARG A 516 22.20 -57.78 -26.89
CA ARG A 516 22.53 -56.61 -26.05
C ARG A 516 21.31 -55.74 -25.75
N PHE A 517 20.33 -55.67 -26.65
CA PHE A 517 19.07 -54.96 -26.45
C PHE A 517 18.18 -55.61 -25.37
N PHE A 518 18.44 -56.87 -25.03
CA PHE A 518 17.78 -57.62 -23.96
C PHE A 518 18.60 -57.70 -22.66
N GLY A 519 19.73 -56.99 -22.58
CA GLY A 519 20.57 -56.98 -21.37
C GLY A 519 21.49 -58.21 -21.22
N GLY A 520 21.73 -59.00 -22.27
CA GLY A 520 22.66 -60.14 -22.21
C GLY A 520 22.25 -61.33 -23.09
N LYS A 521 22.85 -62.51 -22.84
CA LYS A 521 22.59 -63.73 -23.64
C LYS A 521 21.11 -64.09 -23.64
N MET A 522 20.46 -64.01 -24.81
CA MET A 522 19.10 -64.52 -25.00
C MET A 522 19.11 -66.05 -24.88
N ARG A 523 18.26 -66.59 -24.00
CA ARG A 523 17.94 -68.03 -23.99
C ARG A 523 16.70 -68.25 -24.85
N PHE A 524 16.87 -68.96 -25.94
CA PHE A 524 15.75 -69.54 -26.68
C PHE A 524 15.49 -70.89 -26.01
N ASN A 525 14.47 -70.97 -25.16
CA ASN A 525 13.96 -72.26 -24.73
C ASN A 525 13.18 -72.83 -25.93
N ASP A 526 13.52 -74.05 -26.32
CA ASP A 526 12.97 -74.76 -27.49
C ASP A 526 11.56 -75.36 -27.25
N GLU A 527 10.84 -74.92 -26.22
CA GLU A 527 9.47 -75.35 -25.94
C GLU A 527 8.51 -74.16 -26.10
N ASP A 528 7.99 -74.02 -27.32
CA ASP A 528 6.70 -73.45 -27.74
C ASP A 528 6.74 -73.15 -29.24
#